data_AF-A0A0S7EJB3-F1
#
_entry.id   AF-A0A0S7EJB3-F1
#
_cell.length_a   1.000
_cell.length_b   1.000
_cell.length_c   1.000
_cell.angle_alpha   90.00
_cell.angle_beta   90.00
_cell.angle_gamma   90.00
#
_symmetry.space_group_name_H-M   'P 1'
#
loop_
_entity.id
_entity.type
_entity.pdbx_description
1 polymer ?
#
loop_
_entity_poly.entity_id
_entity_poly.type
_entity_poly.pdbx_seq_one_letter_code
_entity_poly.pdbx_strand_id
1 'polypeptide(L)'
;SGDEAKTNMAIQWLETYFADDLIIAELKGSSNSLWTISPPSRLNLIEMLGSKEKGDKGEDQEFLITVSWTVQRNLSLGAKSEMASGKNVIPLEENTKRDLVMLLNGTANQVIIPELIPRYIRAPSDSEATAVEKLGEKT
;
A
#
# COMPACT_ATOMS: atom_id res chain seq x y z
N SER A 1 -26.41 11.04 10.06
CA SER A 1 -26.75 11.52 8.71
C SER A 1 -25.68 11.13 7.68
N GLY A 2 -24.39 11.45 7.86
CA GLY A 2 -23.32 11.03 6.93
C GLY A 2 -22.80 9.59 7.12
N ASP A 3 -22.62 9.16 8.37
CA ASP A 3 -22.06 7.82 8.66
C ASP A 3 -23.02 6.69 8.30
N GLU A 4 -24.31 6.88 8.58
CA GLU A 4 -25.38 5.95 8.20
C GLU A 4 -25.44 5.70 6.68
N ALA A 5 -25.23 6.74 5.87
CA ALA A 5 -25.18 6.59 4.42
C ALA A 5 -23.96 5.77 3.95
N LYS A 6 -22.79 5.95 4.59
CA LYS A 6 -21.59 5.14 4.31
C LYS A 6 -21.80 3.68 4.71
N THR A 7 -22.37 3.44 5.89
CA THR A 7 -22.70 2.08 6.34
C THR A 7 -23.66 1.39 5.38
N ASN A 8 -24.71 2.10 4.92
CA ASN A 8 -25.65 1.54 3.94
C ASN A 8 -24.95 1.21 2.61
N MET A 9 -24.04 2.05 2.12
CA MET A 9 -23.26 1.77 0.91
C MET A 9 -22.31 0.57 1.08
N ALA A 10 -21.70 0.42 2.25
CA ALA A 10 -20.84 -0.72 2.57
C ALA A 10 -21.63 -2.05 2.59
N ILE A 11 -22.80 -2.06 3.24
CA ILE A 11 -23.69 -3.23 3.31
C ILE A 11 -24.15 -3.63 1.92
N GLN A 12 -24.71 -2.69 1.15
CA GLN A 12 -25.19 -2.97 -0.22
C GLN A 12 -24.07 -3.51 -1.14
N TRP A 13 -22.83 -3.07 -0.92
CA TRP A 13 -21.70 -3.61 -1.66
C TRP A 13 -21.38 -5.05 -1.26
N LEU A 14 -21.39 -5.37 0.03
CA LEU A 14 -21.13 -6.72 0.54
C LEU A 14 -22.22 -7.72 0.15
N GLU A 15 -23.48 -7.29 0.05
CA GLU A 15 -24.60 -8.13 -0.40
C GLU A 15 -24.44 -8.67 -1.83
N THR A 16 -23.48 -8.15 -2.60
CA THR A 16 -23.15 -8.65 -3.94
C THR A 16 -22.20 -9.85 -3.94
N TYR A 17 -21.73 -10.29 -2.76
CA TYR A 17 -20.79 -11.40 -2.58
C TYR A 17 -21.37 -12.50 -1.70
N PHE A 18 -20.99 -13.75 -2.00
CA PHE A 18 -21.19 -14.88 -1.10
C PHE A 18 -20.02 -14.99 -0.13
N ALA A 19 -20.20 -15.74 0.96
CA ALA A 19 -19.14 -16.00 1.92
C ALA A 19 -17.90 -16.63 1.25
N ASP A 20 -18.12 -17.52 0.27
CA ASP A 20 -17.05 -18.19 -0.47
C ASP A 20 -16.26 -17.26 -1.40
N ASP A 21 -16.79 -16.07 -1.72
CA ASP A 21 -16.08 -15.05 -2.49
C ASP A 21 -15.12 -14.22 -1.61
N LEU A 22 -15.19 -14.37 -0.28
CA LEU A 22 -14.41 -13.60 0.68
C LEU A 22 -13.24 -14.42 1.21
N ILE A 23 -12.03 -13.89 1.03
CA ILE A 23 -10.79 -14.52 1.49
C ILE A 23 -10.07 -13.57 2.44
N ILE A 24 -9.62 -14.11 3.58
CA ILE A 24 -8.73 -13.41 4.49
C ILE A 24 -7.30 -13.86 4.18
N ALA A 25 -6.50 -12.92 3.68
CA ALA A 25 -5.07 -13.15 3.47
C ALA A 25 -4.29 -12.75 4.73
N GLU A 26 -3.66 -13.72 5.39
CA GLU A 26 -2.78 -13.48 6.52
C GLU A 26 -1.36 -13.13 6.04
N LEU A 27 -0.92 -11.90 6.33
CA LEU A 27 0.41 -11.42 5.99
C LEU A 27 1.32 -11.50 7.21
N LYS A 28 2.46 -12.20 7.08
CA LYS A 28 3.51 -12.17 8.11
C LYS A 28 4.20 -10.81 8.10
N GLY A 29 4.38 -10.20 9.27
CA GLY A 29 5.04 -8.89 9.40
C GLY A 29 6.55 -8.90 9.10
N SER A 30 7.18 -10.07 9.05
CA SER A 30 8.58 -10.23 8.66
C SER A 30 8.72 -10.60 7.18
N SER A 31 9.56 -9.87 6.45
CA SER A 31 9.98 -10.28 5.11
C SER A 31 10.84 -11.55 5.18
N ASN A 32 10.67 -12.44 4.21
CA ASN A 32 11.51 -13.63 4.01
C ASN A 32 12.76 -13.35 3.16
N SER A 33 12.89 -12.12 2.65
CA SER A 33 13.95 -11.72 1.73
C SER A 33 14.95 -10.82 2.44
N LEU A 34 16.23 -11.07 2.21
CA LEU A 34 17.30 -10.17 2.68
C LEU A 34 17.25 -8.86 1.89
N TRP A 35 17.34 -7.74 2.59
CA TRP A 35 17.43 -6.43 1.95
C TRP A 35 18.90 -6.15 1.55
N THR A 36 19.23 -6.37 0.28
CA THR A 36 20.62 -6.37 -0.23
C THR A 36 21.06 -5.06 -0.89
N ILE A 37 20.59 -3.91 -0.39
CA ILE A 37 21.03 -2.62 -0.96
C ILE A 37 22.51 -2.39 -0.66
N SER A 38 23.24 -1.82 -1.62
CA SER A 38 24.67 -1.53 -1.45
C SER A 38 24.90 -0.40 -0.43
N PRO A 39 26.06 -0.34 0.26
CA PRO A 39 26.36 0.77 1.16
C PRO A 39 26.27 2.15 0.48
N PRO A 40 26.79 2.36 -0.75
CA PRO A 40 26.57 3.61 -1.49
C PRO A 40 25.10 3.92 -1.76
N SER A 41 24.30 2.92 -2.16
CA SER A 41 22.86 3.11 -2.40
C SER A 41 22.11 3.49 -1.13
N ARG A 42 22.50 2.94 0.04
CA ARG A 42 21.93 3.31 1.34
C ARG A 42 22.23 4.76 1.69
N LEU A 43 23.47 5.21 1.50
CA LEU A 43 23.86 6.60 1.74
C LEU A 43 23.09 7.56 0.82
N ASN A 44 22.98 7.22 -0.47
CA ASN A 44 22.20 8.01 -1.41
C ASN A 44 20.71 8.09 -1.02
N LEU A 45 20.12 6.98 -0.56
CA LEU A 45 18.74 6.99 -0.06
C LEU A 45 18.56 7.91 1.16
N ILE A 46 19.50 7.88 2.10
CA ILE A 46 19.49 8.77 3.28
C ILE A 46 19.56 10.24 2.85
N GLU A 47 20.45 10.56 1.91
CA GLU A 47 20.61 11.92 1.37
C GLU A 47 19.34 12.39 0.65
N MET A 48 18.76 11.55 -0.22
CA MET A 48 17.51 11.86 -0.92
C MET A 48 16.33 12.08 0.04
N LEU A 49 16.21 11.27 1.09
CA LEU A 49 15.16 11.44 2.11
C LEU A 49 15.36 12.69 2.96
N GLY A 50 16.62 13.09 3.21
CA GLY A 50 16.96 14.27 4.01
C GLY A 50 17.10 15.58 3.21
N SER A 51 17.06 15.50 1.88
CA SER A 51 17.21 16.66 1.01
C SER A 51 16.00 17.58 1.10
N LYS A 52 16.29 18.88 1.19
CA LYS A 52 15.30 19.96 1.06
C LYS A 52 15.39 20.64 -0.31
N GLU A 53 15.96 19.93 -1.29
CA GLU A 53 16.00 20.44 -2.66
C GLU A 53 14.59 20.77 -3.13
N LYS A 54 14.44 22.03 -3.55
CA LYS A 54 13.21 22.52 -4.11
C LYS A 54 13.20 22.16 -5.58
N GLY A 55 12.11 21.55 -6.05
CA GLY A 55 11.90 21.30 -7.46
C GLY A 55 11.81 22.60 -8.27
N ASP A 56 11.71 22.48 -9.59
CA ASP A 56 11.68 23.62 -10.54
C ASP A 56 10.60 24.67 -10.23
N LYS A 57 9.58 24.33 -9.42
CA LYS A 57 8.48 25.19 -9.00
C LYS A 57 8.63 25.77 -7.58
N GLY A 58 9.75 25.53 -6.90
CA GLY A 58 10.00 26.02 -5.54
C GLY A 58 9.35 25.22 -4.42
N GLU A 59 8.72 24.08 -4.76
CA GLU A 59 8.10 23.10 -3.85
C GLU A 59 9.11 22.02 -3.44
N ASP A 60 8.93 21.43 -2.26
CA ASP A 60 9.79 20.35 -1.78
C ASP A 60 9.65 19.12 -2.68
N GLN A 61 10.75 18.42 -2.95
CA GLN A 61 10.71 17.22 -3.78
C GLN A 61 9.82 16.13 -3.16
N GLU A 62 8.86 15.64 -3.95
CA GLU A 62 8.02 14.51 -3.57
C GLU A 62 8.85 13.22 -3.55
N PHE A 63 8.75 12.48 -2.43
CA PHE A 63 9.31 11.14 -2.31
C PHE A 63 8.17 10.15 -2.22
N LEU A 64 7.96 9.35 -3.26
CA LEU A 64 6.85 8.40 -3.32
C LEU A 64 7.25 7.03 -2.77
N ILE A 65 6.38 6.43 -1.95
CA ILE A 65 6.45 5.02 -1.57
C ILE A 65 5.35 4.25 -2.31
N THR A 66 5.68 3.05 -2.77
CA THR A 66 4.75 2.15 -3.47
C THR A 66 4.64 0.84 -2.71
N VAL A 67 3.41 0.39 -2.45
CA VAL A 67 3.11 -1.01 -2.14
C VAL A 67 2.36 -1.62 -3.32
N SER A 68 2.68 -2.84 -3.68
CA SER A 68 1.96 -3.60 -4.71
C SER A 68 1.52 -4.95 -4.19
N TRP A 69 0.45 -5.47 -4.79
CA TRP A 69 -0.09 -6.79 -4.49
C TRP A 69 -0.44 -7.52 -5.79
N THR A 70 -0.38 -8.84 -5.71
CA THR A 70 -0.80 -9.74 -6.79
C THR A 70 -1.60 -10.89 -6.19
N VAL A 71 -2.75 -11.17 -6.79
CA VAL A 71 -3.62 -12.31 -6.48
C VAL A 71 -3.51 -13.29 -7.65
N GLN A 72 -3.12 -14.52 -7.35
CA GLN A 72 -3.08 -15.62 -8.33
C GLN A 72 -4.30 -16.51 -8.15
N ARG A 73 -5.01 -16.80 -9.25
CA ARG A 73 -6.26 -17.57 -9.29
C ARG A 73 -6.07 -18.86 -10.07
N ASN A 74 -6.96 -19.80 -9.80
CA ASN A 74 -7.07 -21.01 -10.60
C ASN A 74 -7.93 -20.75 -11.85
N LEU A 75 -7.30 -20.71 -13.03
CA LEU A 75 -7.98 -20.54 -14.32
C LEU A 75 -9.04 -21.62 -14.60
N SER A 76 -8.86 -22.84 -14.08
CA SER A 76 -9.79 -23.95 -14.28
C SER A 76 -11.18 -23.71 -13.68
N LEU A 77 -11.33 -22.70 -12.80
CA LEU A 77 -12.60 -22.31 -12.20
C LEU A 77 -13.30 -21.15 -12.94
N GLY A 78 -12.86 -20.81 -14.16
CA GLY A 78 -13.53 -19.84 -15.03
C GLY A 78 -13.06 -18.39 -14.90
N ALA A 79 -11.87 -18.15 -14.33
CA ALA A 79 -11.26 -16.82 -14.31
C ALA A 79 -10.82 -16.39 -15.73
N LYS A 80 -10.91 -15.09 -16.04
CA LYS A 80 -10.45 -14.52 -17.32
C LYS A 80 -8.94 -14.26 -17.32
N SER A 81 -8.38 -13.95 -16.16
CA SER A 81 -6.95 -13.80 -15.92
C SER A 81 -6.51 -14.63 -14.72
N GLU A 82 -5.36 -15.28 -14.84
CA GLU A 82 -4.73 -16.01 -13.74
C GLU A 82 -4.27 -15.03 -12.65
N MET A 83 -3.70 -13.91 -13.06
CA MET A 83 -3.14 -12.91 -12.15
C MET A 83 -3.96 -11.65 -12.18
N ALA A 84 -4.26 -11.11 -11.00
CA ALA A 84 -4.75 -9.75 -10.83
C ALA A 84 -3.81 -8.97 -9.91
N SER A 85 -3.45 -7.76 -10.32
CA SER A 85 -2.48 -6.95 -9.60
C SER A 85 -2.99 -5.54 -9.34
N GLY A 86 -2.45 -4.93 -8.31
CA GLY A 86 -2.69 -3.53 -7.98
C GLY A 86 -1.53 -2.94 -7.22
N LYS A 87 -1.60 -1.62 -7.01
CA LYS A 87 -0.63 -0.88 -6.21
C LYS A 87 -1.29 0.31 -5.54
N ASN A 88 -0.72 0.72 -4.42
CA ASN A 88 -0.97 2.00 -3.81
C ASN A 88 0.34 2.82 -3.82
N VAL A 89 0.24 4.09 -4.17
CA VAL A 89 1.37 5.02 -4.27
C VAL A 89 1.01 6.25 -3.47
N ILE A 90 1.79 6.55 -2.43
CA ILE A 90 1.58 7.72 -1.58
C ILE A 90 2.88 8.53 -1.46
N PRO A 91 2.80 9.87 -1.38
CA PRO A 91 3.94 10.68 -1.02
C PRO A 91 4.28 10.49 0.46
N LEU A 92 5.56 10.47 0.78
CA LEU A 92 6.04 10.47 2.15
C LEU A 92 6.00 11.89 2.71
N GLU A 93 5.34 12.05 3.85
CA GLU A 93 5.38 13.28 4.62
C GLU A 93 6.77 13.50 5.25
N GLU A 94 7.09 14.76 5.54
CA GLU A 94 8.40 15.15 6.08
C GLU A 94 8.76 14.42 7.38
N ASN A 95 7.79 14.22 8.27
CA ASN A 95 8.00 13.47 9.51
C ASN A 95 8.40 12.02 9.22
N THR A 96 7.70 11.37 8.29
CA THR A 96 7.97 9.98 7.88
C THR A 96 9.33 9.86 7.20
N LYS A 97 9.71 10.81 6.34
CA LYS A 97 11.05 10.85 5.73
C LYS A 97 12.14 10.93 6.80
N ARG A 98 11.97 11.82 7.79
CA ARG A 98 12.92 11.97 8.91
C ARG A 98 13.06 10.69 9.71
N ASP A 99 11.95 10.04 10.04
CA ASP A 99 11.96 8.81 10.85
C ASP A 99 12.57 7.64 10.06
N LEU A 100 12.36 7.58 8.73
CA LEU A 100 13.07 6.65 7.85
C LEU A 100 14.58 6.90 7.85
N VAL A 101 15.04 8.16 7.83
CA VAL A 101 16.48 8.48 7.96
C VAL A 101 17.03 7.96 9.29
N MET A 102 16.30 8.12 10.40
CA MET A 102 16.72 7.59 11.70
C MET A 102 16.80 6.06 11.69
N LEU A 103 15.79 5.39 11.11
CA LEU A 103 15.78 3.93 10.93
C LEU A 103 16.97 3.47 10.08
N LEU A 104 17.21 4.15 8.96
CA LEU A 104 18.31 3.86 8.05
C LEU A 104 19.68 4.16 8.63
N ASN A 105 19.80 5.01 9.65
CA ASN A 105 21.04 5.25 10.40
C ASN A 105 21.19 4.29 11.60
N GLY A 106 20.17 3.49 11.91
CA GLY A 106 20.16 2.59 13.07
C GLY A 106 19.92 3.31 14.40
N THR A 107 19.40 4.54 14.38
CA THR A 107 19.05 5.32 15.60
C THR A 107 17.58 5.19 15.98
N ALA A 108 16.75 4.58 15.12
CA ALA A 108 15.38 4.18 15.40
C ALA A 108 15.14 2.73 14.99
N ASN A 109 14.10 2.11 15.56
CA ASN A 109 13.75 0.70 15.31
C ASN A 109 12.47 0.52 14.49
N GLN A 110 11.66 1.57 14.32
CA GLN A 110 10.37 1.50 13.62
C GLN A 110 9.98 2.86 13.05
N VAL A 111 9.13 2.85 12.02
CA VAL A 111 8.50 4.03 11.40
C VAL A 111 7.05 3.71 11.11
N ILE A 112 6.16 4.68 11.31
CA ILE A 112 4.74 4.56 10.96
C ILE A 112 4.52 5.24 9.62
N ILE A 113 3.93 4.51 8.67
CA ILE A 113 3.50 5.05 7.38
C ILE A 113 1.97 4.88 7.32
N PRO A 114 1.19 5.98 7.43
CA PRO A 114 -0.25 5.90 7.42
C PRO A 114 -0.78 5.47 6.05
N GLU A 115 -1.93 4.79 6.04
CA GLU A 115 -2.71 4.45 4.85
C GLU A 115 -1.94 3.74 3.71
N LEU A 116 -0.83 3.06 4.00
CA LEU A 116 0.00 2.43 2.96
C LEU A 116 -0.69 1.21 2.32
N ILE A 117 -1.16 0.27 3.15
CA ILE A 117 -1.72 -1.02 2.69
C ILE A 117 -3.24 -0.98 2.82
N PRO A 118 -4.01 -1.11 1.72
CA PRO A 118 -5.46 -1.16 1.81
C PRO A 118 -5.92 -2.45 2.49
N ARG A 119 -6.86 -2.31 3.43
CA ARG A 119 -7.41 -3.46 4.18
C ARG A 119 -8.32 -4.34 3.32
N TYR A 120 -9.05 -3.74 2.39
CA TYR A 120 -10.00 -4.44 1.52
C TYR A 120 -9.57 -4.30 0.07
N ILE A 121 -9.35 -5.43 -0.60
CA ILE A 121 -8.94 -5.50 -1.99
C ILE A 121 -9.99 -6.32 -2.74
N ARG A 122 -10.54 -5.75 -3.82
CA ARG A 122 -11.40 -6.45 -4.76
C ARG A 122 -10.56 -6.95 -5.92
N ALA A 123 -10.67 -8.23 -6.20
CA ALA A 123 -9.95 -8.87 -7.28
C ALA A 123 -10.96 -9.67 -8.14
N PRO A 124 -11.66 -9.04 -9.11
CA PRO A 124 -12.61 -9.72 -10.00
C PRO A 124 -11.90 -10.63 -11.02
N SER A 125 -12.65 -11.35 -11.85
CA SER A 125 -12.10 -12.36 -12.78
C SER A 125 -11.04 -11.86 -13.79
N ASP A 126 -10.88 -10.53 -13.94
CA ASP A 126 -9.91 -9.90 -14.83
C ASP A 126 -8.54 -9.71 -14.13
N SER A 127 -7.67 -8.90 -14.75
CA SER A 127 -6.29 -8.68 -14.33
C SER A 127 -6.10 -7.54 -13.31
N GLU A 128 -7.16 -6.88 -12.87
CA GLU A 128 -7.06 -5.76 -11.93
C GLU A 128 -7.41 -6.20 -10.50
N ALA A 129 -6.66 -5.69 -9.51
CA ALA A 129 -7.00 -5.84 -8.11
C ALA A 129 -6.93 -4.46 -7.43
N THR A 130 -8.06 -3.92 -7.01
CA THR A 130 -8.16 -2.52 -6.52
C THR A 130 -8.62 -2.46 -5.08
N ALA A 131 -8.21 -1.41 -4.37
CA ALA A 131 -8.71 -1.13 -3.03
C ALA A 131 -10.23 -0.83 -3.06
N VAL A 132 -10.96 -1.24 -2.02
CA VAL A 132 -12.41 -1.03 -1.92
C VAL A 132 -12.73 0.19 -1.07
N GLU A 133 -12.89 1.34 -1.72
CA GLU A 133 -13.20 2.62 -1.05
C GLU A 133 -14.51 2.57 -0.23
N LYS A 134 -15.47 1.74 -0.65
CA LYS A 134 -16.77 1.60 0.02
C LYS A 134 -16.68 0.90 1.39
N LEU A 135 -15.59 0.17 1.65
CA LEU A 135 -15.34 -0.56 2.89
C LEU A 135 -14.19 0.03 3.72
N GLY A 136 -13.33 0.83 3.08
CA GLY A 136 -12.21 1.49 3.76
C GLY A 136 -12.67 2.74 4.50
N GLU A 137 -12.25 2.88 5.75
CA GLU A 137 -12.15 4.19 6.38
C GLU A 137 -10.82 4.83 5.92
N LYS A 138 -10.85 6.12 5.55
CA LYS A 138 -9.64 6.94 5.61
C LYS A 138 -9.40 7.20 7.09
N THR A 139 -8.46 6.48 7.70
CA THR A 139 -8.09 6.61 9.11
C THR A 139 -6.65 7.04 9.20
#